data_AF-X1VEJ8-F1
#
_entry.id   AF-X1VEJ8-F1
#
_cell.length_a   1.000
_cell.length_b   1.000
_cell.length_c   1.000
_cell.angle_alpha   90.00
_cell.angle_beta   90.00
_cell.angle_gamma   90.00
#
_symmetry.space_group_name_H-M   'P 1'
#
loop_
_entity.id
_entity.type
_entity.pdbx_description
1 polymer ?
#
loop_
_entity_poly.entity_id
_entity_poly.type
_entity_poly.pdbx_seq_one_letter_code
_entity_poly.pdbx_strand_id
1 'polypeptide(L)' 'MLVPTRPHSWDLSPREGISLQRKLARHIDLTDRHGPLKTVAGIDVGIKDGLARAAVVVLTLPQLELIEQ' A
#
# COMPACT_ATOMS: atom_id res chain seq x y z
N MET A 1 -11.95 -6.86 5.04
CA MET A 1 -10.53 -6.87 5.42
C MET A 1 -9.72 -7.07 4.15
N LEU A 2 -8.81 -6.15 3.81
CA LEU A 2 -7.97 -6.29 2.61
C LEU A 2 -6.89 -7.35 2.87
N VAL A 3 -6.65 -8.24 1.89
CA VAL A 3 -5.63 -9.29 1.98
C VAL A 3 -4.61 -9.09 0.87
N PRO A 4 -3.29 -9.10 1.16
CA PRO A 4 -2.27 -9.00 0.14
C PRO A 4 -2.40 -10.14 -0.89
N THR A 5 -2.31 -9.81 -2.17
CA THR A 5 -2.37 -10.79 -3.26
C THR A 5 -1.11 -11.66 -3.36
N ARG A 6 -0.02 -11.27 -2.67
CA ARG A 6 1.25 -11.98 -2.60
C ARG A 6 1.75 -12.03 -1.15
N PRO A 7 1.16 -12.87 -0.29
CA PRO A 7 1.54 -12.95 1.12
C PRO A 7 2.95 -13.54 1.28
N HIS A 8 3.66 -13.11 2.31
CA HIS A 8 4.96 -13.62 2.73
C HIS A 8 5.14 -13.39 4.24
N SER A 9 6.17 -14.01 4.85
CA SER A 9 6.55 -13.70 6.23
C SER A 9 7.05 -12.26 6.34
N TRP A 10 6.72 -11.58 7.44
CA TRP A 10 7.25 -10.26 7.79
C TRP A 10 8.47 -10.34 8.71
N ASP A 11 8.60 -11.41 9.48
CA ASP A 11 9.77 -11.66 10.33
C ASP A 11 10.93 -12.17 9.45
N LEU A 12 11.82 -11.25 9.09
CA LEU A 12 12.93 -11.47 8.17
C LEU A 12 14.12 -10.63 8.63
N SER A 13 15.33 -11.16 8.47
CA SER A 13 16.54 -10.34 8.52
C SER A 13 16.55 -9.35 7.35
N PRO A 14 17.29 -8.22 7.46
CA PRO A 14 17.45 -7.28 6.35
C PRO A 14 17.94 -7.93 5.05
N ARG A 15 18.84 -8.94 5.13
CA ARG A 15 19.36 -9.66 3.96
C ARG A 15 18.27 -10.48 3.26
N GLU A 16 17.42 -11.15 4.03
CA GLU A 16 16.28 -11.89 3.49
C GLU A 16 15.23 -10.93 2.90
N GLY A 17 15.00 -9.79 3.55
CA GLY A 17 14.16 -8.71 3.03
C GLY A 17 14.59 -8.24 1.65
N ILE A 18 15.89 -7.98 1.43
CA ILE A 18 16.42 -7.62 0.11
C ILE A 18 16.18 -8.73 -0.92
N SER A 19 16.38 -9.99 -0.54
CA SER A 19 16.14 -11.13 -1.43
C SER A 19 14.67 -11.23 -1.83
N LEU A 20 13.76 -11.03 -0.88
CA LEU A 20 12.32 -11.00 -1.13
C LEU A 20 11.94 -9.83 -2.04
N GLN A 21 12.44 -8.63 -1.78
CA GLN A 21 12.18 -7.45 -2.62
C GLN A 21 12.57 -7.70 -4.08
N ARG A 22 13.75 -8.30 -4.33
CA ARG A 22 14.17 -8.68 -5.69
C ARG A 22 13.23 -9.69 -6.35
N LYS A 23 12.72 -10.66 -5.59
CA LYS A 23 11.73 -11.63 -6.10
C LYS A 23 10.40 -10.94 -6.45
N LEU A 24 9.93 -10.03 -5.59
CA LEU A 24 8.66 -9.30 -5.77
C LEU A 24 8.74 -8.30 -6.92
N ALA A 25 9.86 -7.61 -7.11
CA ALA A 25 10.07 -6.63 -8.17
C ALA A 25 9.83 -7.20 -9.59
N ARG A 26 10.04 -8.51 -9.79
CA ARG A 26 9.74 -9.19 -11.07
C ARG A 26 8.25 -9.26 -11.41
N HIS A 27 7.37 -8.89 -10.49
CA HIS A 27 5.92 -8.90 -10.67
C HIS A 27 5.34 -7.49 -10.87
N ILE A 28 6.17 -6.46 -10.99
CA ILE A 28 5.72 -5.10 -11.27
C ILE A 28 5.20 -5.05 -12.71
N ASP A 29 3.95 -4.60 -12.89
CA ASP A 29 3.38 -4.21 -14.18
C ASP A 29 3.33 -2.67 -14.22
N LEU A 30 4.01 -2.06 -15.19
CA LEU A 30 4.05 -0.60 -15.38
C LEU A 30 2.99 -0.11 -16.38
N THR A 31 2.14 -1.00 -16.87
CA THR A 31 1.09 -0.66 -17.84
C THR A 31 -0.07 0.01 -17.13
N ASP A 32 -0.49 1.18 -17.59
CA ASP A 32 -1.76 1.77 -17.15
C ASP A 32 -2.93 1.02 -17.79
N ARG A 33 -3.66 0.27 -16.97
CA ARG A 33 -4.83 -0.52 -17.39
C ARG A 33 -6.13 0.04 -16.81
N HIS A 34 -6.09 1.21 -16.18
CA HIS A 34 -7.23 1.75 -15.46
C HIS A 34 -8.07 2.67 -16.37
N GLY A 35 -9.40 2.53 -16.27
CA GLY A 35 -10.33 3.53 -16.82
C GLY A 35 -10.51 4.72 -15.86
N PRO A 36 -11.52 5.57 -16.09
CA PRO A 36 -11.84 6.67 -15.18
C PRO A 36 -12.02 6.19 -13.73
N LEU A 37 -11.25 6.76 -12.81
CA LEU A 37 -11.30 6.44 -11.38
C LEU A 37 -12.33 7.34 -10.69
N LYS A 38 -13.10 6.76 -9.77
CA LYS A 38 -14.12 7.48 -8.97
C LYS A 38 -13.61 7.94 -7.61
N THR A 39 -12.57 7.28 -7.12
CA THR A 39 -12.03 7.48 -5.78
C THR A 39 -10.52 7.35 -5.78
N VAL A 40 -9.88 7.98 -4.80
CA VAL A 40 -8.45 7.83 -4.51
C VAL A 40 -8.28 7.60 -3.01
N ALA A 41 -7.34 6.70 -2.65
CA ALA A 41 -7.00 6.46 -1.25
C ALA A 41 -5.57 6.95 -0.97
N GLY A 42 -5.42 7.79 0.05
CA GLY A 42 -4.13 8.14 0.63
C GLY A 42 -3.85 7.23 1.84
N ILE A 43 -2.61 6.75 1.97
CA ILE A 43 -2.18 5.93 3.09
C ILE A 43 -0.94 6.59 3.70
N ASP A 44 -0.93 6.75 5.02
CA ASP A 44 0.22 7.28 5.76
C ASP A 44 0.47 6.49 7.04
N VAL A 45 1.71 6.52 7.53
CA VAL A 45 2.13 5.87 8.77
C VAL A 45 2.93 6.84 9.63
N GLY A 46 2.40 7.12 10.83
CA GLY A 46 3.12 7.84 11.88
C GLY A 46 3.76 6.87 12.87
N ILE A 47 5.02 7.11 13.24
CA ILE A 47 5.73 6.30 14.26
C ILE A 47 6.08 7.20 15.44
N LYS A 48 5.63 6.80 16.64
CA LYS A 48 5.96 7.49 17.89
C LYS A 48 6.08 6.48 19.02
N ASP A 49 7.12 6.61 19.84
CA ASP A 49 7.38 5.75 21.00
C ASP A 49 7.37 4.24 20.67
N GLY A 50 7.96 3.88 19.51
CA GLY A 50 8.03 2.50 19.04
C GLY A 50 6.71 1.92 18.49
N LEU A 51 5.63 2.69 18.49
CA LEU A 51 4.34 2.29 17.93
C LEU A 51 4.12 2.96 16.56
N ALA A 52 3.87 2.14 15.55
CA ALA A 52 3.40 2.60 14.25
C ALA A 52 1.87 2.67 14.24
N ARG A 53 1.32 3.77 13.71
CA ARG A 53 -0.10 3.93 13.42
C ARG A 53 -0.28 4.25 11.95
N ALA A 54 -1.02 3.38 11.27
CA ALA A 54 -1.42 3.61 9.88
C ALA A 54 -2.81 4.25 9.83
N ALA A 55 -2.99 5.16 8.89
CA ALA A 55 -4.29 5.73 8.55
C ALA A 55 -4.51 5.62 7.03
N VAL A 56 -5.76 5.47 6.62
CA VAL A 56 -6.17 5.44 5.22
C VAL A 56 -7.29 6.44 5.05
N VAL A 57 -7.22 7.34 4.08
CA VAL A 57 -8.28 8.28 3.75
C VAL A 57 -8.75 8.04 2.33
N VAL A 58 -10.04 7.85 2.13
CA VAL A 58 -10.64 7.65 0.80
C VAL A 58 -11.40 8.92 0.40
N LEU A 59 -11.07 9.46 -0.78
CA LEU A 59 -11.68 10.66 -1.35
C LEU A 59 -12.38 10.37 -2.68
N THR A 60 -13.39 11.15 -3.03
CA THR A 60 -13.97 11.18 -4.39
C THR A 60 -13.01 11.81 -5.40
N LEU A 61 -13.16 11.46 -6.69
CA LEU A 61 -12.52 12.16 -7.80
C LEU A 61 -13.56 12.71 -8.78
N PRO A 62 -13.33 13.91 -9.36
CA PRO A 62 -12.21 14.81 -9.11
C PRO A 62 -12.38 15.75 -7.88
N GLN A 63 -13.51 15.68 -7.17
CA GLN A 63 -13.89 16.69 -6.17
C GLN A 63 -13.09 16.62 -4.85
N LEU A 64 -12.40 15.50 -4.57
CA LEU A 64 -11.61 15.27 -3.35
C LEU A 64 -12.43 15.36 -2.05
N GLU A 65 -13.70 14.96 -2.10
CA GLU A 65 -14.56 14.92 -0.93
C GLU A 65 -14.31 13.65 -0.10
N LEU A 66 -14.29 13.78 1.22
CA LEU A 66 -14.05 12.66 2.14
C LEU A 66 -15.19 11.64 2.10
N ILE A 67 -14.83 10.37 1.89
CA ILE A 67 -15.73 9.21 1.94
C ILE A 67 -15.53 8.45 3.26
N GLU A 68 -14.28 8.15 3.62
CA GLU A 68 -13.92 7.29 4.77
C GLU A 68 -12.51 7.60 5.28
N GLN A 69 -12.27 7.37 6.58
CA GLN A 69 -10.95 7.46 7.24
C GLN A 69 -10.78 6.46 8.39
#